data_AF-E2BES8-F1
#
_entry.id   AF-E2BES8-F1
#
_cell.length_a   1.000
_cell.length_b   1.000
_cell.length_c   1.000
_cell.angle_alpha   90.00
_cell.angle_beta   90.00
_cell.angle_gamma   90.00
#
_symmetry.space_group_name_H-M   'P 1'
#
loop_
_entity.id
_entity.type
_entity.pdbx_description
1 polymer ?
#
loop_
_entity_poly.entity_id
_entity_poly.type
_entity_poly.pdbx_seq_one_letter_code
_entity_poly.pdbx_strand_id
1 'polypeptide(L)' 'MPDKSITEAELVRFVEKNMPDHCKLRGGVKFVDQLPRTATGKISRKQLREMYAN' A
#
# COMPACT_ATOMS: atom_id res chain seq x y z
N MET A 1 -6.15 -3.90 23.51
CA MET A 1 -6.68 -4.95 22.61
C MET A 1 -5.54 -5.33 21.66
N PRO A 2 -4.67 -6.29 22.02
CA PRO A 2 -3.69 -6.82 21.06
C PRO A 2 -4.43 -7.80 20.12
N ASP A 3 -3.98 -7.92 18.88
CA ASP A 3 -4.49 -8.86 17.85
C ASP A 3 -5.65 -8.36 16.96
N LYS A 4 -5.74 -7.05 16.71
CA LYS A 4 -6.57 -6.58 15.59
C LYS A 4 -5.80 -6.78 14.28
N SER A 5 -6.06 -7.89 13.59
CA SER A 5 -5.57 -8.12 12.23
C SER A 5 -6.22 -7.11 11.28
N ILE A 6 -5.44 -6.13 10.82
CA ILE A 6 -5.91 -5.12 9.87
C ILE A 6 -6.13 -5.80 8.51
N THR A 7 -7.28 -5.55 7.90
CA THR A 7 -7.61 -6.09 6.57
C THR A 7 -7.43 -5.04 5.49
N GLU A 8 -7.19 -5.48 4.25
CA GLU A 8 -7.09 -4.58 3.09
C GLU A 8 -8.36 -3.75 2.91
N ALA A 9 -9.53 -4.35 3.09
CA ALA A 9 -10.82 -3.69 2.98
C ALA A 9 -11.02 -2.58 4.03
N GLU A 10 -10.52 -2.78 5.26
CA GLU A 10 -10.57 -1.75 6.30
C GLU A 10 -9.74 -0.53 5.89
N LEU A 11 -8.54 -0.73 5.34
CA LEU A 11 -7.67 0.35 4.87
C LEU A 11 -8.25 1.09 3.67
N VAL A 12 -8.81 0.36 2.69
CA VAL A 12 -9.47 0.99 1.53
C VAL A 12 -10.65 1.86 1.98
N ARG A 13 -11.55 1.32 2.81
CA ARG A 13 -12.70 2.08 3.34
C ARG A 13 -12.26 3.29 4.17
N PHE A 14 -11.18 3.15 4.92
CA PHE A 14 -10.62 4.25 5.68
C PHE A 14 -10.15 5.38 4.75
N VAL A 15 -9.45 5.07 3.67
CA VAL A 15 -9.03 6.10 2.70
C VAL A 15 -10.22 6.70 1.97
N GLU A 16 -11.19 5.89 1.53
CA GLU A 16 -12.40 6.37 0.84
C GLU A 16 -13.23 7.33 1.69
N LYS A 17 -13.27 7.11 3.02
CA LYS A 17 -14.02 7.98 3.94
C LYS A 17 -13.30 9.31 4.21
N ASN A 18 -11.96 9.32 4.17
CA ASN A 18 -11.16 10.47 4.59
C ASN A 18 -10.56 11.26 3.43
N MET A 19 -10.58 10.74 2.20
CA MET A 19 -9.93 11.37 1.04
C MET A 19 -10.87 11.53 -0.17
N PRO A 20 -10.60 12.51 -1.05
CA PRO A 20 -11.34 12.67 -2.31
C PRO A 20 -11.21 11.46 -3.24
N ASP A 21 -12.15 11.32 -4.18
CA ASP A 21 -12.26 10.14 -5.06
C ASP A 21 -10.99 9.81 -5.87
N HIS A 22 -10.23 10.83 -6.28
CA HIS A 22 -8.98 10.64 -7.04
C HIS A 22 -7.84 10.04 -6.22
N CYS A 23 -7.93 10.07 -4.89
CA CYS A 23 -6.96 9.47 -3.97
C CYS A 23 -7.32 8.04 -3.56
N LYS A 24 -8.42 7.47 -4.07
CA LYS A 24 -8.82 6.11 -3.74
C LYS A 24 -7.77 5.10 -4.18
N LEU A 25 -7.58 4.07 -3.35
CA LEU A 25 -6.62 3.00 -3.57
C LEU A 25 -7.13 1.97 -4.60
N ARG A 26 -7.36 2.41 -5.83
CA ARG A 26 -7.91 1.57 -6.93
C ARG A 26 -6.99 0.42 -7.33
N GLY A 27 -5.68 0.57 -7.07
CA GLY A 27 -4.69 -0.50 -7.24
C GLY A 27 -4.68 -1.54 -6.11
N GLY A 28 -5.56 -1.41 -5.12
CA GLY A 28 -5.62 -2.27 -3.94
C GLY A 28 -4.57 -1.94 -2.89
N VAL A 29 -4.50 -2.79 -1.88
CA VAL A 29 -3.51 -2.74 -0.79
C VAL A 29 -2.78 -4.08 -0.80
N LYS A 30 -1.46 -4.07 -0.62
CA LYS A 30 -0.67 -5.29 -0.44
C LYS A 30 0.21 -5.12 0.79
N PHE A 31 0.18 -6.11 1.67
CA PHE A 31 1.08 -6.17 2.80
C PHE A 31 2.40 -6.79 2.37
N VAL A 32 3.50 -6.15 2.74
CA VAL A 32 4.86 -6.60 2.45
C VAL A 32 5.68 -6.51 3.72
N ASP A 33 6.56 -7.49 3.94
CA ASP A 33 7.44 -7.49 5.11
C ASP A 33 8.45 -6.34 5.04
N GLN A 34 8.95 -6.04 3.84
CA GLN A 34 9.92 -4.99 3.60
C GLN A 34 9.68 -4.27 2.26
N LEU A 35 9.86 -2.95 2.27
CA LEU A 35 9.82 -2.15 1.05
C LEU A 35 11.17 -2.22 0.33
N PRO A 36 11.19 -2.47 -0.99
CA PRO A 36 12.43 -2.48 -1.74
C PRO A 36 13.04 -1.07 -1.76
N ARG A 37 14.35 -1.00 -1.56
CA ARG A 37 15.11 0.25 -1.47
C ARG A 37 16.25 0.28 -2.49
N THR A 38 16.61 1.47 -2.94
CA THR A 38 17.79 1.72 -3.78
C THR A 38 19.07 1.56 -2.97
N ALA A 39 20.23 1.50 -3.63
CA ALA A 39 21.54 1.49 -2.96
C ALA A 39 21.76 2.69 -2.02
N THR A 40 21.02 3.79 -2.22
CA THR A 40 21.02 4.99 -1.38
C THR A 40 19.91 5.00 -0.31
N GLY A 41 19.16 3.90 -0.14
CA GLY A 41 18.14 3.73 0.89
C GLY A 41 16.75 4.30 0.58
N LYS A 42 16.55 4.96 -0.57
CA LYS A 42 15.24 5.49 -1.00
C LYS A 42 14.32 4.35 -1.44
N ILE A 43 13.00 4.50 -1.33
CA ILE A 43 12.05 3.50 -1.81
C ILE A 43 12.17 3.35 -3.33
N SER A 44 12.36 2.13 -3.80
CA SER A 44 12.52 1.80 -5.21
C SER A 44 11.14 1.66 -5.89
N ARG A 45 10.63 2.78 -6.42
CA ARG A 45 9.34 2.78 -7.15
C ARG A 45 9.37 1.91 -8.40
N LYS A 46 10.52 1.78 -9.05
CA LYS A 46 10.70 0.94 -10.24
C LYS A 46 10.47 -0.54 -9.91
N GLN A 47 11.15 -1.04 -8.88
CA GLN A 47 10.98 -2.42 -8.43
C GLN A 47 9.57 -2.69 -7.90
N LEU A 48 8.98 -1.76 -7.14
CA LEU A 48 7.59 -1.89 -6.71
C LEU A 48 6.61 -2.01 -7.89
N ARG A 49 6.84 -1.26 -8.96
CA ARG A 49 6.06 -1.40 -10.20
C ARG A 49 6.32 -2.75 -10.85
N GLU A 50 7.55 -3.21 -10.97
CA GLU A 50 7.85 -4.53 -11.57
C GLU A 50 7.25 -5.70 -10.77
N MET A 51 7.21 -5.59 -9.43
CA MET A 51 6.64 -6.61 -8.55
C MET A 51 5.11 -6.71 -8.62
N TYR A 52 4.43 -5.60 -8.94
CA TYR A 52 2.97 -5.48 -8.78
C TYR A 52 2.23 -4.87 -9.97
N ALA A 53 2.94 -4.53 -11.05
CA ALA A 53 2.33 -4.22 -12.33
C ALA A 53 1.78 -5.52 -12.90
N ASN A 54 0.55 -5.43 -13.39
CA ASN A 54 -0.06 -6.45 -14.23
C ASN A 54 0.62 -6.46 -15.60
#